data_AF-A0A7C2T4C5-F1
#
_entry.id   AF-A0A7C2T4C5-F1
#
_cell.length_a   1.000
_cell.length_b   1.000
_cell.length_c   1.000
_cell.angle_alpha   90.00
_cell.angle_beta   90.00
_cell.angle_gamma   90.00
#
_symmetry.space_group_name_H-M   'P 1'
#
loop_
_entity.id
_entity.type
_entity.pdbx_description
1 polymer ?
#
loop_
_entity_poly.entity_id
_entity_poly.type
_entity_poly.pdbx_seq_one_letter_code
_entity_poly.pdbx_strand_id
1 'polypeptide(L)'
;AATIEFVDRPNYSDGSPLTDDIVAAVRKAVDSQFKDLPIIPSMSSGASDSLYFRAEGVPSYGVSGLFLKPSDDFSHGLNERAPIASVKGALDHWHTLLTEIAK
;
A
#
# COMPACT_ATOMS: atom_id res chain seq x y z
N ALA A 1 -35.61 -21.77 -2.64
CA ALA A 1 -34.23 -21.31 -2.39
C ALA A 1 -33.92 -20.19 -3.38
N ALA A 2 -33.14 -19.18 -2.99
CA ALA A 2 -32.66 -18.18 -3.94
C ALA A 2 -31.48 -18.75 -4.74
N THR A 3 -31.46 -18.48 -6.04
CA THR A 3 -30.32 -18.80 -6.92
C THR A 3 -29.42 -17.57 -6.98
N ILE A 4 -28.13 -17.74 -6.76
CA ILE A 4 -27.12 -16.70 -6.92
C ILE A 4 -26.35 -17.02 -8.19
N GLU A 5 -26.31 -16.07 -9.12
CA GLU A 5 -25.54 -16.15 -10.35
C GLU A 5 -24.67 -14.89 -10.47
N PHE A 6 -23.47 -15.05 -11.02
CA PHE A 6 -22.63 -13.92 -11.37
C PHE A 6 -23.21 -13.20 -12.59
N VAL A 7 -23.36 -11.88 -12.50
CA VAL A 7 -23.77 -11.05 -13.65
C VAL A 7 -22.64 -11.01 -14.70
N ASP A 8 -21.38 -11.01 -14.25
CA ASP A 8 -20.16 -11.01 -15.07
C ASP A 8 -19.05 -11.84 -14.43
N ARG A 9 -17.95 -12.10 -15.16
CA ARG A 9 -16.75 -12.73 -14.58
C ARG A 9 -15.93 -11.69 -13.79
N PRO A 10 -15.83 -11.80 -12.46
CA PRO A 10 -14.99 -10.89 -11.69
C PRO A 10 -13.51 -11.13 -12.00
N ASN A 11 -12.71 -10.06 -12.06
CA ASN A 11 -11.26 -10.18 -12.01
C ASN A 11 -10.84 -10.45 -10.57
N TYR A 12 -9.97 -11.43 -10.36
CA TYR A 12 -9.40 -11.76 -9.06
C TYR A 12 -7.95 -12.22 -9.24
N SER A 13 -7.15 -12.04 -8.21
CA SER A 13 -5.78 -12.53 -8.13
C SER A 13 -5.43 -12.79 -6.67
N ASP A 14 -4.55 -13.76 -6.43
CA ASP A 14 -4.01 -14.00 -5.10
C ASP A 14 -3.24 -12.78 -4.60
N GLY A 15 -3.12 -12.67 -3.28
CA GLY A 15 -2.27 -11.64 -2.66
C GLY A 15 -0.79 -11.87 -3.00
N SER A 16 -0.02 -10.78 -3.15
CA SER A 16 1.43 -10.89 -3.32
C SER A 16 2.08 -11.51 -2.08
N PRO A 17 3.06 -12.41 -2.23
CA PRO A 17 3.79 -12.96 -1.08
C PRO A 17 4.63 -11.87 -0.42
N LEU A 18 4.72 -11.86 0.92
CA LEU A 18 5.65 -10.96 1.60
C LEU A 18 7.04 -11.60 1.65
N THR A 19 7.95 -11.11 0.81
CA THR A 19 9.33 -11.56 0.74
C THR A 19 10.23 -10.73 1.67
N ASP A 20 11.30 -11.33 2.17
CA ASP A 20 12.20 -10.71 3.17
C ASP A 20 12.84 -9.40 2.65
N ASP A 21 13.16 -9.33 1.37
CA ASP A 21 13.71 -8.15 0.69
C ASP A 21 12.72 -6.98 0.67
N ILE A 22 11.45 -7.22 0.33
CA ILE A 22 10.39 -6.21 0.38
C ILE A 22 10.17 -5.73 1.81
N VAL A 23 10.08 -6.64 2.78
CA VAL A 23 9.89 -6.29 4.20
C VAL A 23 11.07 -5.46 4.72
N ALA A 24 12.30 -5.83 4.36
CA ALA A 24 13.50 -5.09 4.73
C ALA A 24 13.56 -3.69 4.09
N ALA A 25 13.18 -3.57 2.81
CA ALA A 25 13.12 -2.28 2.12
C ALA A 25 12.08 -1.34 2.75
N VAL A 26 10.89 -1.85 3.06
CA VAL A 26 9.85 -1.08 3.77
C VAL A 26 10.31 -0.70 5.18
N ARG A 27 10.92 -1.60 5.94
CA ARG A 27 11.51 -1.30 7.26
C ARG A 27 12.48 -0.12 7.18
N LYS A 28 13.41 -0.16 6.23
CA LYS A 28 14.39 0.92 6.04
C LYS A 28 13.73 2.26 5.68
N ALA A 29 12.72 2.23 4.81
CA ALA A 29 11.97 3.42 4.41
C ALA A 29 11.09 3.99 5.53
N VAL A 30 10.62 3.16 6.47
CA VAL A 30 9.87 3.61 7.66
C VAL A 30 10.82 4.16 8.73
N ASP A 31 11.96 3.50 8.98
CA ASP A 31 12.95 3.91 9.98
C ASP A 31 13.59 5.27 9.67
N SER A 32 13.63 5.70 8.41
CA SER A 32 14.11 7.03 8.03
C SER A 32 13.25 8.15 8.62
N GLN A 33 11.99 7.85 8.97
CA GLN A 33 11.06 8.80 9.60
C GLN A 33 10.84 8.46 11.08
N PHE A 34 10.52 7.21 11.40
CA PHE A 34 10.21 6.75 12.75
C PHE A 34 10.85 5.38 13.02
N LYS A 35 11.93 5.42 13.79
CA LYS A 35 12.65 4.21 14.17
C LYS A 35 11.75 3.25 14.97
N ASP A 36 11.81 1.97 14.63
CA ASP A 36 11.14 0.87 15.33
C ASP A 36 9.59 0.91 15.30
N LEU A 37 8.98 1.79 14.48
CA LEU A 37 7.53 1.84 14.33
C LEU A 37 6.99 0.48 13.82
N PRO A 38 5.94 -0.11 14.42
CA PRO A 38 5.39 -1.39 13.97
C PRO A 38 4.92 -1.37 12.51
N ILE A 39 5.28 -2.40 11.74
CA ILE A 39 4.79 -2.64 10.38
C ILE A 39 3.82 -3.81 10.44
N ILE A 40 2.55 -3.55 10.12
CA ILE A 40 1.47 -4.55 10.17
C ILE A 40 0.95 -4.74 8.75
N PRO A 41 1.24 -5.89 8.10
CA PRO A 41 0.64 -6.20 6.81
C PRO A 41 -0.87 -6.33 6.94
N SER A 42 -1.60 -5.75 5.99
CA SER A 42 -3.06 -5.84 5.94
C SER A 42 -3.55 -5.88 4.50
N MET A 43 -4.72 -6.48 4.30
CA MET A 43 -5.43 -6.45 3.03
C MET A 43 -6.38 -5.25 3.04
N SER A 44 -6.20 -4.33 2.09
CA SER A 44 -7.13 -3.22 1.89
C SER A 44 -8.50 -3.74 1.47
N SER A 45 -9.58 -3.15 2.00
CA SER A 45 -10.95 -3.43 1.58
C SER A 45 -11.36 -2.71 0.28
N GLY A 46 -10.46 -1.88 -0.27
CA GLY A 46 -10.68 -1.13 -1.52
C GLY A 46 -10.13 -1.84 -2.76
N ALA A 47 -10.25 -1.17 -3.90
CA ALA A 47 -9.68 -1.59 -5.17
C ALA A 47 -8.37 -0.83 -5.46
N SER A 48 -7.44 -1.50 -6.14
CA SER A 48 -6.25 -0.86 -6.72
C SER A 48 -5.85 -1.60 -8.00
N ASP A 49 -5.01 -0.97 -8.82
CA ASP A 49 -4.48 -1.57 -10.05
C ASP A 49 -3.64 -2.84 -9.77
N SER A 50 -3.20 -3.03 -8.52
CA SER A 50 -2.47 -4.22 -8.08
C SER A 50 -3.19 -5.52 -8.42
N LEU A 51 -4.53 -5.53 -8.46
CA LEU A 51 -5.31 -6.70 -8.87
C LEU A 51 -4.88 -7.19 -10.27
N TYR A 52 -4.80 -6.26 -11.22
CA TYR A 52 -4.53 -6.54 -12.63
C TYR A 52 -3.06 -6.92 -12.84
N PHE A 53 -2.13 -6.24 -12.17
CA PHE A 53 -0.71 -6.62 -12.23
C PHE A 53 -0.45 -8.02 -11.66
N ARG A 54 -1.07 -8.35 -10.52
CA ARG A 54 -0.96 -9.70 -9.93
C ARG A 54 -1.60 -10.77 -10.82
N ALA A 55 -2.69 -10.46 -11.52
CA ALA A 55 -3.31 -11.40 -12.47
C ALA A 55 -2.36 -11.77 -13.63
N GLU A 56 -1.45 -10.87 -14.00
CA GLU A 56 -0.40 -11.09 -15.00
C GLU A 56 0.92 -11.62 -14.39
N GLY A 57 0.90 -12.01 -13.11
CA GLY A 57 2.07 -12.60 -12.43
C GLY A 57 3.09 -11.59 -11.91
N VAL A 58 2.76 -10.30 -11.86
CA VAL A 58 3.63 -9.24 -11.30
C VAL A 58 3.26 -8.98 -9.83
N PRO A 59 4.10 -9.36 -8.85
CA PRO A 59 3.85 -9.04 -7.44
C PRO A 59 3.73 -7.53 -7.23
N SER A 60 2.65 -7.10 -6.58
CA SER A 60 2.32 -5.69 -6.37
C SER A 60 1.90 -5.43 -4.92
N TYR A 61 2.40 -4.35 -4.32
CA TYR A 61 2.23 -4.04 -2.89
C TYR A 61 1.77 -2.60 -2.69
N GLY A 62 0.79 -2.41 -1.81
CA GLY A 62 0.35 -1.08 -1.39
C GLY A 62 1.12 -0.62 -0.15
N VAL A 63 1.82 0.52 -0.26
CA VAL A 63 2.58 1.14 0.83
C VAL A 63 2.43 2.66 0.76
N SER A 64 2.61 3.35 1.89
CA SER A 64 2.58 4.81 1.94
C SER A 64 3.58 5.33 2.97
N GLY A 65 4.35 6.34 2.57
CA GLY A 65 5.19 7.12 3.48
C GLY A 65 4.47 8.32 4.10
N LEU A 66 3.17 8.52 3.79
CA LEU A 66 2.38 9.64 4.28
C LEU A 66 1.78 9.32 5.65
N PHE A 67 2.39 9.87 6.69
CA PHE A 67 1.88 9.76 8.06
C PHE A 67 0.76 10.77 8.30
N LEU A 68 -0.42 10.31 8.73
CA LEU A 68 -1.55 11.14 9.13
C LEU A 68 -2.32 10.52 10.29
N LYS A 69 -3.14 11.32 10.98
CA LYS A 69 -4.04 10.81 12.02
C LYS A 69 -5.26 10.18 11.34
N PRO A 70 -5.79 9.06 11.82
CA PRO A 70 -7.01 8.48 11.24
C PRO A 70 -8.20 9.45 11.18
N SER A 71 -8.31 10.38 12.14
CA SER A 71 -9.34 11.44 12.15
C SER A 71 -9.20 12.48 11.03
N ASP A 72 -8.05 12.50 10.34
CA ASP A 72 -7.75 13.37 9.22
C ASP A 72 -7.78 12.64 7.86
N ASP A 73 -8.13 11.35 7.84
CA ASP A 73 -8.32 10.59 6.60
C ASP A 73 -9.71 10.84 6.02
N PHE A 74 -9.75 11.54 4.89
CA PHE A 74 -10.98 11.81 4.13
C PHE A 74 -10.84 11.30 2.69
N SER A 75 -10.09 10.21 2.47
CA SER A 75 -9.93 9.59 1.16
C SER A 75 -11.29 9.42 0.46
N HIS A 76 -11.42 9.90 -0.78
CA HIS A 76 -12.66 9.92 -1.57
C HIS A 76 -13.76 10.91 -1.08
N GLY A 77 -13.47 11.80 -0.14
CA GLY A 77 -14.41 12.79 0.40
C GLY A 77 -14.17 14.22 -0.10
N LEU A 78 -15.15 15.12 0.15
CA LEU A 78 -15.08 16.54 -0.21
C LEU A 78 -13.87 17.31 0.38
N ASN A 79 -13.26 16.78 1.45
CA ASN A 79 -12.17 17.40 2.19
C ASN A 79 -10.95 16.48 2.35
N GLU A 80 -10.70 15.64 1.34
CA GLU A 80 -9.45 14.87 1.24
C GLU A 80 -8.25 15.81 1.33
N ARG A 81 -7.34 15.53 2.25
CA ARG A 81 -6.20 16.40 2.55
C ARG A 81 -5.04 15.61 3.16
N ALA A 82 -3.85 16.17 3.06
CA ALA A 82 -2.64 15.63 3.66
C ALA A 82 -1.94 16.71 4.50
N PRO A 83 -1.31 16.35 5.64
CA PRO A 83 -0.49 17.30 6.39
C PRO A 83 0.75 17.69 5.58
N ILE A 84 1.00 18.99 5.43
CA ILE A 84 2.20 19.51 4.73
C ILE A 84 3.49 18.94 5.35
N ALA A 85 3.51 18.80 6.68
CA ALA A 85 4.64 18.26 7.42
C ALA A 85 5.00 16.81 7.01
N SER A 86 4.05 16.04 6.46
CA SER A 86 4.24 14.65 6.07
C SER A 86 4.76 14.50 4.64
N VAL A 87 4.69 15.55 3.81
CA VAL A 87 5.06 15.48 2.38
C VAL A 87 6.54 15.17 2.20
N LYS A 88 7.43 15.87 2.91
CA LYS A 88 8.88 15.63 2.79
C LYS A 88 9.24 14.20 3.18
N GLY A 89 8.73 13.73 4.32
CA GLY A 89 8.99 12.37 4.80
C GLY A 89 8.46 11.31 3.85
N ALA A 90 7.29 11.52 3.25
CA ALA A 90 6.75 10.62 2.24
C ALA A 90 7.63 10.51 0.98
N LEU A 91 8.23 11.63 0.53
CA LEU A 91 9.18 11.61 -0.59
C LEU A 91 10.46 10.85 -0.23
N ASP A 92 11.01 11.08 0.96
CA ASP A 92 12.20 10.37 1.45
C ASP A 92 11.94 8.86 1.59
N HIS A 93 10.74 8.48 2.04
CA HIS A 93 10.27 7.09 2.12
C HIS A 93 10.25 6.43 0.74
N TRP A 94 9.57 7.06 -0.24
CA TRP A 94 9.48 6.51 -1.60
C TRP A 94 10.85 6.40 -2.27
N HIS A 95 11.70 7.42 -2.14
CA HIS A 95 13.05 7.37 -2.67
C HIS A 95 13.85 6.20 -2.07
N THR A 96 13.81 6.04 -0.75
CA THR A 96 14.50 4.93 -0.06
C THR A 96 13.95 3.59 -0.53
N LEU A 97 12.63 3.40 -0.52
CA LEU A 97 12.00 2.14 -0.90
C LEU A 97 12.37 1.72 -2.32
N LEU A 98 12.21 2.63 -3.29
CA LEU A 98 12.47 2.34 -4.71
C LEU A 98 13.96 2.05 -4.96
N THR A 99 14.86 2.77 -4.30
CA THR A 99 16.31 2.55 -4.45
C THR A 99 16.81 1.31 -3.73
N GLU A 100 16.14 0.83 -2.69
CA GLU A 100 16.47 -0.45 -2.06
C GLU A 100 16.00 -1.65 -2.88
N ILE A 101 14.80 -1.58 -3.47
CA ILE A 101 14.23 -2.68 -4.28
C ILE A 101 14.95 -2.82 -5.63
N ALA A 102 15.52 -1.73 -6.16
CA ALA A 102 16.20 -1.74 -7.45
C ALA A 102 17.65 -2.28 -7.41
N LYS A 103 18.14 -2.76 -6.26
CA LYS A 103 19.51 -3.31 -6.11
C LYS A 103 19.58 -4.76 -6.54
#